data_AF-A0A5P1EG08-F1
#
_entry.id   AF-A0A5P1EG08-F1
#
_cell.length_a   1.000
_cell.length_b   1.000
_cell.length_c   1.000
_cell.angle_alpha   90.00
_cell.angle_beta   90.00
_cell.angle_gamma   90.00
#
_symmetry.space_group_name_H-M   'P 1'
#
loop_
_entity.id
_entity.type
_entity.pdbx_description
1 polymer ?
#
loop_
_entity_poly.entity_id
_entity_poly.type
_entity_poly.pdbx_seq_one_letter_code
_entity_poly.pdbx_strand_id
1 'polypeptide(L)'
;VWRSGRAGARGGRKKVDEMELRYGFKQEFPPGMKLTKNFRSKLKEWQQLPYVRPYEPFDGRLKRSKDGLKRMEKRAVGMVHEFLSLTVEKMAEVEQVSQFRKWFGIDLNIRDLFLDHPGIFYVSSKGKRHTVFLREAYHKGRLIESNPIYEERMKLLELVAMRRRGMVVTNDRNTVRIRTRAVEAEENGEEEEEESL
;
A
#
# COMPACT_ATOMS: atom_id res chain seq x y z
N VAL A 1 -10.45 -58.00 -18.61
CA VAL A 1 -9.16 -57.33 -18.33
C VAL A 1 -9.44 -55.88 -17.95
N TRP A 2 -9.10 -55.52 -16.73
CA TRP A 2 -9.24 -54.17 -16.16
C TRP A 2 -8.24 -53.19 -16.79
N ARG A 3 -8.63 -51.92 -16.94
CA ARG A 3 -7.85 -50.80 -16.38
C ARG A 3 -8.69 -49.52 -16.38
N SER A 4 -9.09 -49.11 -15.17
CA SER A 4 -9.71 -47.82 -14.90
C SER A 4 -8.66 -46.71 -15.02
N GLY A 5 -8.94 -45.70 -15.83
CA GLY A 5 -8.23 -44.42 -15.82
C GLY A 5 -8.97 -43.42 -14.94
N ARG A 6 -8.63 -43.36 -13.66
CA ARG A 6 -9.06 -42.32 -12.73
C ARG A 6 -8.31 -41.03 -13.09
N ALA A 7 -8.95 -40.14 -13.86
CA ALA A 7 -8.46 -38.78 -14.02
C ALA A 7 -8.96 -37.93 -12.85
N GLY A 8 -7.98 -37.48 -12.05
CA GLY A 8 -8.18 -36.81 -10.78
C GLY A 8 -8.97 -35.51 -10.86
N ALA A 9 -9.62 -35.25 -9.72
CA ALA A 9 -10.29 -34.02 -9.35
C ALA A 9 -9.43 -32.79 -9.75
N ARG A 10 -9.86 -32.08 -10.80
CA ARG A 10 -9.45 -30.70 -11.00
C ARG A 10 -10.29 -29.85 -10.08
N GLY A 11 -9.62 -29.30 -9.07
CA GLY A 11 -10.20 -28.50 -8.02
C GLY A 11 -11.21 -27.50 -8.55
N GLY A 12 -12.36 -27.46 -7.88
CA GLY A 12 -13.35 -26.42 -8.07
C GLY A 12 -12.64 -25.08 -7.91
N ARG A 13 -12.44 -24.39 -9.04
CA ARG A 13 -12.16 -22.97 -9.07
C ARG A 13 -13.40 -22.36 -8.42
N LYS A 14 -13.33 -22.06 -7.11
CA LYS A 14 -14.40 -21.34 -6.42
C LYS A 14 -14.63 -20.10 -7.28
N LYS A 15 -15.79 -20.06 -7.93
CA LYS A 15 -16.29 -18.90 -8.65
C LYS A 15 -16.41 -17.85 -7.55
N VAL A 16 -15.36 -17.04 -7.38
CA VAL A 16 -15.42 -15.88 -6.48
C VAL A 16 -16.53 -15.05 -7.08
N ASP A 17 -17.60 -14.81 -6.32
CA ASP A 17 -18.77 -14.17 -6.86
C ASP A 17 -18.34 -12.85 -7.50
N GLU A 18 -18.67 -12.65 -8.77
CA GLU A 18 -18.26 -11.47 -9.56
C GLU A 18 -18.75 -10.16 -8.91
N MET A 19 -19.72 -10.27 -8.01
CA MET A 19 -20.25 -9.22 -7.15
C MET A 19 -19.49 -9.06 -5.81
N GLU A 20 -18.86 -10.13 -5.27
CA GLU A 20 -17.97 -10.08 -4.08
C GLU A 20 -16.70 -9.24 -4.32
N LEU A 21 -16.30 -9.08 -5.60
CA LEU A 21 -15.07 -8.38 -5.98
C LEU A 21 -15.29 -6.95 -6.51
N ARG A 22 -16.51 -6.58 -6.92
CA ARG A 22 -16.75 -5.30 -7.60
C ARG A 22 -16.43 -4.08 -6.74
N TYR A 23 -16.52 -4.25 -5.41
CA TYR A 23 -16.30 -3.20 -4.41
C TYR A 23 -15.13 -3.51 -3.48
N GLY A 24 -14.24 -4.42 -3.90
CA GLY A 24 -13.07 -4.81 -3.13
C GLY A 24 -11.86 -3.94 -3.47
N PHE A 25 -11.12 -3.50 -2.47
CA PHE A 25 -9.87 -2.78 -2.67
C PHE A 25 -8.73 -3.76 -3.00
N LYS A 26 -7.87 -3.40 -3.95
CA LYS A 26 -6.66 -4.17 -4.24
C LYS A 26 -5.80 -4.26 -2.97
N GLN A 27 -5.34 -5.47 -2.65
CA GLN A 27 -4.52 -5.73 -1.46
C GLN A 27 -3.11 -6.12 -1.89
N GLU A 28 -2.11 -5.36 -1.44
CA GLU A 28 -0.70 -5.61 -1.67
C GLU A 28 0.05 -5.63 -0.34
N PHE A 29 0.74 -6.74 -0.07
CA PHE A 29 1.53 -6.92 1.15
C PHE A 29 3.01 -7.06 0.78
N PRO A 30 3.93 -6.53 1.61
CA PRO A 30 5.36 -6.71 1.40
C PRO A 30 5.75 -8.19 1.29
N PRO A 31 6.74 -8.53 0.44
CA PRO A 31 7.32 -9.87 0.40
C PRO A 31 7.76 -10.31 1.81
N GLY A 32 7.41 -11.53 2.21
CA GLY A 32 7.76 -12.07 3.53
C GLY A 32 6.76 -11.76 4.66
N MET A 33 5.78 -10.87 4.47
CA MET A 33 4.75 -10.61 5.48
C MET A 33 3.81 -11.82 5.64
N LYS A 34 3.88 -12.49 6.80
CA LYS A 34 3.00 -13.60 7.15
C LYS A 34 1.70 -13.10 7.76
N LEU A 35 0.65 -13.02 6.94
CA LEU A 35 -0.70 -12.70 7.44
C LEU A 35 -1.27 -13.87 8.23
N THR A 36 -1.76 -13.59 9.44
CA THR A 36 -2.45 -14.59 10.27
C THR A 36 -3.76 -15.04 9.61
N LYS A 37 -4.20 -16.27 9.87
CA LYS A 37 -5.49 -16.77 9.37
C LYS A 37 -6.65 -15.87 9.80
N ASN A 38 -6.62 -15.41 11.05
CA ASN A 38 -7.63 -14.51 11.61
C ASN A 38 -7.69 -13.17 10.87
N PHE A 39 -6.52 -12.58 10.56
CA PHE A 39 -6.46 -11.34 9.78
C PHE A 39 -7.06 -11.54 8.37
N ARG A 40 -6.71 -12.63 7.69
CA ARG A 40 -7.26 -12.93 6.35
C ARG A 40 -8.78 -13.09 6.37
N SER A 41 -9.32 -13.77 7.38
CA SER A 41 -10.77 -13.92 7.52
C SER A 41 -11.47 -12.59 7.78
N LYS A 42 -10.93 -11.76 8.69
CA LYS A 42 -11.45 -10.41 8.96
C LYS A 42 -11.39 -9.52 7.73
N LEU A 43 -10.28 -9.56 7.01
CA LEU A 43 -10.11 -8.81 5.77
C LEU A 43 -11.12 -9.25 4.71
N LYS A 44 -11.37 -10.56 4.57
CA LYS A 44 -12.38 -11.07 3.65
C LYS A 44 -13.78 -10.58 4.01
N GLU A 45 -14.16 -10.68 5.29
CA GLU A 45 -15.44 -10.18 5.79
C GLU A 45 -15.60 -8.66 5.54
N TRP A 46 -14.54 -7.89 5.79
CA TRP A 46 -14.53 -6.45 5.56
C TRP A 46 -14.64 -6.10 4.06
N GLN A 47 -13.95 -6.83 3.18
CA GLN A 47 -14.04 -6.64 1.73
C GLN A 47 -15.44 -6.92 1.19
N GLN A 48 -16.18 -7.86 1.80
CA GLN A 48 -17.57 -8.20 1.42
C GLN A 48 -18.60 -7.14 1.84
N LEU A 49 -18.25 -6.19 2.71
CA LEU A 49 -19.18 -5.14 3.13
C LEU A 49 -19.64 -4.30 1.92
N PRO A 50 -20.89 -3.84 1.89
CA PRO A 50 -21.37 -2.99 0.81
C PRO A 50 -20.56 -1.68 0.78
N TYR A 51 -20.20 -1.24 -0.41
CA TYR A 51 -19.59 0.07 -0.59
C TYR A 51 -20.66 1.14 -0.45
N VAL A 52 -20.62 1.85 0.67
CA VAL A 52 -21.50 3.00 0.92
C VAL A 52 -21.01 4.15 0.07
N ARG A 53 -21.93 4.82 -0.63
CA ARG A 53 -21.61 5.97 -1.49
C ARG A 53 -20.87 7.03 -0.66
N PRO A 54 -19.63 7.40 -1.01
CA PRO A 54 -18.83 8.31 -0.21
C PRO A 54 -19.53 9.65 0.03
N TYR A 55 -20.14 10.21 -1.00
CA TYR A 55 -20.71 11.57 -0.92
C TYR A 55 -22.15 11.64 -0.41
N GLU A 56 -22.74 10.50 -0.01
CA GLU A 56 -24.12 10.49 0.49
C GLU A 56 -24.17 10.96 1.96
N PRO A 57 -25.23 11.71 2.36
CA PRO A 57 -25.38 12.17 3.74
C PRO A 57 -25.38 11.00 4.72
N PHE A 58 -24.59 11.14 5.77
CA PHE A 58 -24.37 10.06 6.73
C PHE A 58 -25.56 9.93 7.70
N ASP A 59 -26.11 8.71 7.82
CA ASP A 59 -27.07 8.39 8.88
C ASP A 59 -26.32 8.09 10.20
N GLY A 60 -26.44 9.02 11.15
CA GLY A 60 -25.91 8.92 12.52
C GLY A 60 -26.29 7.63 13.27
N ARG A 61 -27.36 6.95 12.86
CA ARG A 61 -27.83 5.68 13.47
C ARG A 61 -26.87 4.53 13.22
N LEU A 62 -26.06 4.57 12.15
CA LEU A 62 -25.08 3.53 11.82
C LEU A 62 -23.97 3.40 12.88
N LYS A 63 -23.69 4.45 13.66
CA LYS A 63 -22.67 4.42 14.74
C LYS A 63 -23.02 3.49 15.90
N ARG A 64 -24.28 3.05 16.01
CA ARG A 64 -24.78 2.29 17.18
C ARG A 64 -24.47 0.79 17.13
N SER A 65 -24.05 0.27 15.97
CA SER A 65 -23.74 -1.15 15.78
C SER A 65 -22.32 -1.37 15.29
N LYS A 66 -21.70 -2.48 15.69
CA LYS A 66 -20.36 -2.90 15.23
C LYS A 66 -20.29 -2.98 13.70
N ASP A 67 -21.34 -3.48 13.05
CA ASP A 67 -21.38 -3.59 11.59
C ASP A 67 -21.50 -2.23 10.91
N GLY A 68 -22.17 -1.28 11.56
CA GLY A 68 -22.24 0.08 11.07
C GLY A 68 -20.90 0.80 11.17
N LEU A 69 -20.12 0.55 12.23
CA LEU A 69 -18.75 1.06 12.34
C LEU A 69 -17.83 0.52 11.23
N LYS A 70 -17.89 -0.79 10.92
CA LYS A 70 -17.13 -1.37 9.80
C LYS A 70 -17.54 -0.78 8.44
N ARG A 71 -18.83 -0.47 8.24
CA ARG A 71 -19.28 0.23 7.02
C ARG A 71 -18.74 1.67 6.95
N MET A 72 -18.68 2.36 8.09
CA MET A 72 -18.08 3.70 8.17
C MET A 72 -16.58 3.68 7.86
N GLU A 73 -15.87 2.69 8.39
CA GLU A 73 -14.46 2.44 8.10
C GLU A 73 -14.27 2.18 6.60
N LYS A 74 -15.06 1.29 5.99
CA LYS A 74 -14.99 1.04 4.54
C LYS A 74 -15.26 2.29 3.70
N ARG A 75 -16.21 3.14 4.10
CA ARG A 75 -16.46 4.44 3.48
C ARG A 75 -15.27 5.39 3.62
N ALA A 76 -14.69 5.48 4.81
CA ALA A 76 -13.53 6.33 5.08
C ALA A 76 -12.31 5.90 4.24
N VAL A 77 -12.05 4.59 4.14
CA VAL A 77 -11.02 4.05 3.25
C VAL A 77 -11.29 4.43 1.80
N GLY A 78 -12.53 4.27 1.32
CA GLY A 78 -12.92 4.66 -0.03
C GLY A 78 -12.66 6.14 -0.33
N MET A 79 -13.03 7.02 0.59
CA MET A 79 -12.78 8.46 0.45
C MET A 79 -11.30 8.81 0.39
N VAL A 80 -10.50 8.24 1.29
CA VAL A 80 -9.06 8.53 1.31
C VAL A 80 -8.39 7.92 0.09
N HIS A 81 -8.81 6.74 -0.33
CA HIS A 81 -8.36 6.09 -1.55
C HIS A 81 -8.60 6.97 -2.78
N GLU A 82 -9.83 7.48 -2.95
CA GLU A 82 -10.17 8.43 -4.02
C GLU A 82 -9.39 9.75 -3.90
N PHE A 83 -9.28 10.31 -2.69
CA PHE A 83 -8.53 11.53 -2.48
C PHE A 83 -7.06 11.39 -2.88
N LEU A 84 -6.41 10.29 -2.48
CA LEU A 84 -5.04 10.01 -2.87
C LEU A 84 -4.92 9.71 -4.36
N SER A 85 -5.91 9.05 -4.97
CA SER A 85 -5.91 8.78 -6.41
C SER A 85 -6.02 10.06 -7.24
N LEU A 86 -6.53 11.17 -6.68
CA LEU A 86 -6.53 12.47 -7.33
C LEU A 86 -5.20 13.22 -7.21
N THR A 87 -4.32 12.87 -6.26
CA THR A 87 -3.02 13.55 -6.13
C THR A 87 -2.04 13.09 -7.22
N VAL A 88 -1.11 13.96 -7.59
CA VAL A 88 -0.11 13.67 -8.63
C VAL A 88 0.80 12.52 -8.20
N GLU A 89 1.25 12.53 -6.96
CA GLU A 89 2.17 11.54 -6.43
C GLU A 89 1.44 10.35 -5.79
N LYS A 90 0.10 10.31 -5.76
CA LYS A 90 -0.69 9.23 -5.11
C LYS A 90 -0.34 9.04 -3.63
N MET A 91 0.09 10.12 -2.99
CA MET A 91 0.46 10.21 -1.59
C MET A 91 0.04 11.55 -0.99
N ALA A 92 -0.02 11.62 0.35
CA ALA A 92 -0.25 12.85 1.11
C ALA A 92 0.35 12.75 2.52
N GLU A 93 0.56 13.87 3.19
CA GLU A 93 0.90 13.86 4.62
C GLU A 93 -0.32 13.48 5.47
N VAL A 94 -0.12 12.65 6.49
CA VAL A 94 -1.18 12.18 7.38
C VAL A 94 -1.86 13.35 8.10
N GLU A 95 -1.10 14.38 8.47
CA GLU A 95 -1.63 15.59 9.11
C GLU A 95 -2.57 16.37 8.18
N GLN A 96 -2.24 16.45 6.89
CA GLN A 96 -3.10 17.09 5.89
C GLN A 96 -4.43 16.34 5.76
N VAL A 97 -4.39 15.01 5.63
CA VAL A 97 -5.62 14.19 5.60
C VAL A 97 -6.43 14.34 6.89
N SER A 98 -5.76 14.43 8.03
CA SER A 98 -6.41 14.65 9.33
C SER A 98 -7.15 15.99 9.44
N GLN A 99 -6.68 17.04 8.76
CA GLN A 99 -7.40 18.32 8.71
C GLN A 99 -8.71 18.20 7.92
N PHE A 100 -8.74 17.38 6.87
CA PHE A 100 -9.92 17.13 6.07
C PHE A 100 -10.91 16.12 6.68
N ARG A 101 -10.55 15.49 7.79
CA ARG A 101 -11.39 14.48 8.48
C ARG A 101 -12.84 14.93 8.68
N LYS A 102 -13.05 16.18 9.13
CA LYS A 102 -14.40 16.73 9.37
C LYS A 102 -15.19 16.91 8.08
N TRP A 103 -14.53 17.32 7.00
CA TRP A 103 -15.15 17.54 5.69
C TRP A 103 -15.63 16.24 5.05
N PHE A 104 -14.89 15.14 5.25
CA PHE A 104 -15.28 13.82 4.78
C PHE A 104 -16.30 13.11 5.71
N GLY A 105 -16.62 13.71 6.86
CA GLY A 105 -17.45 13.06 7.88
C GLY A 105 -16.82 11.78 8.42
N ILE A 106 -15.48 11.73 8.49
CA ILE A 106 -14.75 10.59 9.02
C ILE A 106 -14.64 10.77 10.53
N ASP A 107 -15.36 9.96 11.30
CA ASP A 107 -15.27 9.99 12.77
C ASP A 107 -14.18 9.07 13.33
N LEU A 108 -13.37 8.47 12.46
CA LEU A 108 -12.25 7.60 12.83
C LEU A 108 -10.95 8.38 12.96
N ASN A 109 -10.04 7.88 13.79
CA ASN A 109 -8.67 8.38 13.82
C ASN A 109 -7.98 8.00 12.51
N ILE A 110 -7.48 9.01 11.77
CA ILE A 110 -6.86 8.82 10.46
C ILE A 110 -5.58 7.97 10.55
N ARG A 111 -4.82 8.09 11.65
CA ARG A 111 -3.63 7.25 11.85
C ARG A 111 -4.00 5.78 11.96
N ASP A 112 -4.98 5.48 12.80
CA ASP A 112 -5.46 4.11 13.04
C ASP A 112 -6.03 3.52 11.74
N LEU A 113 -6.82 4.31 10.99
CA LEU A 113 -7.34 3.91 9.67
C LEU A 113 -6.24 3.43 8.71
N PHE A 114 -5.10 4.10 8.68
CA PHE A 114 -3.98 3.68 7.81
C PHE A 114 -3.26 2.43 8.32
N LEU A 115 -3.15 2.29 9.64
CA LEU A 115 -2.50 1.13 10.27
C LEU A 115 -3.37 -0.14 10.20
N ASP A 116 -4.69 0.00 10.25
CA ASP A 116 -5.65 -1.09 10.14
C ASP A 116 -5.75 -1.64 8.70
N HIS A 117 -5.38 -0.84 7.70
CA HIS A 117 -5.40 -1.20 6.28
C HIS A 117 -4.03 -1.19 5.59
N PRO A 118 -3.05 -1.98 6.10
CA PRO A 118 -1.68 -1.98 5.59
C PRO A 118 -1.56 -2.63 4.21
N GLY A 119 -2.61 -3.30 3.71
CA GLY A 119 -2.66 -3.85 2.36
C GLY A 119 -3.06 -2.84 1.29
N ILE A 120 -3.62 -1.69 1.69
CA ILE A 120 -4.05 -0.61 0.79
C ILE A 120 -3.11 0.58 0.93
N PHE A 121 -2.81 0.94 2.17
CA PHE A 121 -1.98 2.09 2.48
C PHE A 121 -0.60 1.65 2.97
N TYR A 122 0.39 2.44 2.62
CA TYR A 122 1.72 2.39 3.20
C TYR A 122 1.97 3.70 3.93
N VAL A 123 2.47 3.63 5.16
CA VAL A 123 2.83 4.82 5.95
C VAL A 123 4.35 4.85 6.09
N SER A 124 4.96 5.91 5.60
CA SER A 124 6.37 6.21 5.84
C SER A 124 6.48 7.28 6.92
N SER A 125 7.37 7.05 7.89
CA SER A 125 7.69 8.02 8.93
C SER A 125 9.08 8.60 8.63
N LYS A 126 9.17 9.90 8.39
CA LYS A 126 10.43 10.62 8.21
C LYS A 126 10.55 11.71 9.26
N GLY A 127 11.34 11.45 10.30
CA GLY A 127 11.41 12.33 11.47
C GLY A 127 10.03 12.45 12.11
N LYS A 128 9.53 13.69 12.23
CA LYS A 128 8.19 13.98 12.77
C LYS A 128 7.06 13.92 11.74
N ARG A 129 7.38 13.79 10.45
CA ARG A 129 6.39 13.79 9.37
C ARG A 129 6.00 12.37 8.99
N HIS A 130 4.71 12.13 8.88
CA HIS A 130 4.17 10.87 8.38
C HIS A 130 3.50 11.10 7.03
N THR A 131 3.89 10.30 6.05
CA THR A 131 3.35 10.35 4.69
C THR A 131 2.66 9.03 4.39
N VAL A 132 1.42 9.10 3.91
CA VAL A 132 0.65 7.95 3.46
C VAL A 132 0.71 7.85 1.94
N PHE A 133 0.91 6.63 1.45
CA PHE A 133 1.03 6.26 0.05
C PHE A 133 -0.04 5.24 -0.29
N LEU A 134 -0.63 5.38 -1.48
CA LEU A 134 -1.56 4.39 -2.02
C LEU A 134 -0.77 3.22 -2.66
N ARG A 135 -0.76 2.04 -2.04
CA ARG A 135 0.12 0.93 -2.48
C ARG A 135 -0.10 0.51 -3.92
N GLU A 136 -1.36 0.35 -4.31
CA GLU A 136 -1.73 -0.11 -5.65
C GLU A 136 -1.26 0.82 -6.77
N ALA A 137 -0.94 2.08 -6.46
CA ALA A 137 -0.45 3.05 -7.41
C ALA A 137 1.06 2.96 -7.65
N TYR A 138 1.77 2.12 -6.89
CA TYR A 138 3.22 1.97 -6.98
C TYR A 138 3.64 0.55 -7.35
N HIS A 139 4.65 0.45 -8.19
CA HIS A 139 5.33 -0.80 -8.48
C HIS A 139 6.85 -0.60 -8.40
N LYS A 140 7.54 -1.41 -7.59
CA LYS A 140 9.00 -1.34 -7.38
C LYS A 140 9.51 0.08 -7.03
N GLY A 141 8.72 0.83 -6.26
CA GLY A 141 9.07 2.18 -5.81
C GLY A 141 8.84 3.30 -6.84
N ARG A 142 8.18 3.03 -7.97
CA ARG A 142 7.76 4.04 -8.96
C ARG A 142 6.25 4.03 -9.12
N LEU A 143 5.66 5.18 -9.47
CA LEU A 143 4.25 5.24 -9.84
C LEU A 143 4.00 4.37 -11.08
N ILE A 144 2.88 3.65 -11.08
CA ILE A 144 2.42 2.87 -12.24
C ILE A 144 1.95 3.82 -13.34
N GLU A 145 1.13 4.81 -12.98
CA GLU A 145 0.64 5.87 -13.85
C GLU A 145 1.36 7.17 -13.51
N SER A 146 2.54 7.39 -14.12
CA SER A 146 3.33 8.58 -13.89
C SER A 146 2.80 9.79 -14.68
N ASN A 147 2.83 10.95 -14.03
CA ASN A 147 2.62 12.24 -14.67
C ASN A 147 4.00 12.81 -15.09
N PRO A 148 4.12 13.54 -16.22
CA PRO A 148 5.37 14.20 -16.60
C PRO A 148 6.03 15.02 -15.48
N ILE A 149 5.23 15.71 -14.66
CA ILE A 149 5.73 16.48 -13.51
C ILE A 149 6.42 15.58 -12.49
N TYR A 150 5.87 14.40 -12.23
CA TYR A 150 6.45 13.43 -11.32
C TYR A 150 7.78 12.89 -11.87
N GLU A 151 7.85 12.61 -13.16
CA GLU A 151 9.08 12.11 -13.80
C GLU A 151 10.22 13.12 -13.72
N GLU A 152 9.96 14.39 -14.03
CA GLU A 152 10.97 15.44 -13.92
C GLU A 152 11.41 15.66 -12.47
N ARG A 153 10.49 15.60 -11.51
CA ARG A 153 10.83 15.64 -10.08
C ARG A 153 11.73 14.48 -9.67
N MET A 154 11.45 13.26 -10.15
CA MET A 154 12.28 12.09 -9.84
C MET A 154 13.68 12.20 -10.45
N LYS A 155 13.80 12.68 -11.70
CA LYS A 155 15.11 12.95 -12.33
C LYS A 155 15.91 13.97 -11.53
N LEU A 156 15.27 15.05 -11.10
CA LEU A 156 15.91 16.07 -10.27
C LEU A 156 16.42 15.48 -8.94
N LEU A 157 15.61 14.68 -8.25
CA LEU A 157 16.03 14.01 -7.02
C LEU A 157 17.20 13.05 -7.25
N GLU A 158 17.21 12.34 -8.37
CA GLU A 158 18.31 11.45 -8.76
C GLU A 158 19.62 12.24 -8.95
N LEU A 159 19.58 13.36 -9.69
CA LEU A 159 20.74 14.23 -9.89
C LEU A 159 21.27 14.82 -8.58
N VAL A 160 20.38 15.27 -7.69
CA VAL A 160 20.77 15.78 -6.36
C VAL A 160 21.41 14.68 -5.52
N ALA A 161 20.89 13.45 -5.59
CA ALA A 161 21.48 12.30 -4.89
C ALA A 161 22.85 11.92 -5.45
N MET A 162 23.04 11.96 -6.78
CA MET A 162 24.35 11.71 -7.41
C MET A 162 25.40 12.74 -6.97
N ARG A 163 25.04 14.02 -6.90
CA ARG A 163 25.94 15.08 -6.42
C ARG A 163 26.41 14.83 -4.99
N ARG A 164 25.55 14.29 -4.13
CA ARG A 164 25.88 13.95 -2.73
C ARG A 164 26.74 12.69 -2.60
N ARG A 165 26.77 11.83 -3.63
CA ARG A 165 27.56 10.59 -3.67
C ARG A 165 28.88 10.71 -4.44
N GLY A 166 29.24 11.92 -4.90
CA GLY A 166 30.49 12.15 -5.62
C GLY A 166 30.59 11.49 -7.01
N MET A 167 29.48 11.08 -7.62
CA MET A 167 29.49 10.54 -8.99
C MET A 167 29.65 11.67 -10.02
N VAL A 168 30.84 11.76 -10.62
CA VAL A 168 31.08 12.51 -11.85
C VAL A 168 30.47 11.73 -13.02
N VAL A 169 29.52 12.33 -13.72
CA VAL A 169 28.97 11.76 -14.95
C VAL A 169 30.01 11.94 -16.06
N THR A 170 30.78 10.89 -16.37
CA THR A 170 31.44 10.81 -17.67
C THR A 170 30.46 10.20 -18.67
N ASN A 171 30.35 10.85 -19.82
CA ASN A 171 29.38 10.54 -20.85
C ASN A 171 29.83 9.29 -21.64
N ASP A 172 29.62 8.09 -21.11
CA ASP A 172 29.82 6.85 -21.87
C ASP A 172 28.70 5.82 -21.63
N ARG A 173 28.13 5.37 -22.75
CA ARG A 173 26.86 4.62 -22.89
C ARG A 173 26.90 3.15 -22.43
N ASN A 174 27.46 2.80 -21.27
CA ASN A 174 27.50 1.38 -20.89
C ASN A 174 27.54 1.03 -19.38
N THR A 175 26.65 1.59 -18.56
CA THR A 175 26.63 1.34 -17.09
C THR A 175 25.40 0.56 -16.59
N VAL A 176 24.94 -0.45 -17.34
CA VAL A 176 23.89 -1.37 -16.85
C VAL A 176 24.44 -2.45 -15.90
N ARG A 177 25.75 -2.53 -15.63
CA ARG A 177 26.35 -3.70 -14.94
C ARG A 177 26.82 -3.46 -13.49
N ILE A 178 26.70 -2.26 -12.93
CA ILE A 178 27.18 -1.95 -11.56
C ILE A 178 26.01 -1.71 -10.60
N ARG A 179 25.13 -2.70 -10.41
CA ARG A 179 24.23 -2.71 -9.24
C ARG A 179 24.08 -4.08 -8.57
N THR A 180 24.47 -5.17 -9.21
CA THR A 180 24.41 -6.50 -8.60
C THR A 180 25.55 -6.78 -7.61
N ARG A 181 26.68 -6.06 -7.68
CA ARG A 181 27.89 -6.39 -6.90
C ARG A 181 28.10 -5.56 -5.63
N ALA A 182 27.43 -4.42 -5.49
CA ALA A 182 27.64 -3.51 -4.36
C ALA A 182 26.69 -3.80 -3.17
N VAL A 183 25.57 -4.50 -3.39
CA VAL A 183 24.63 -4.84 -2.31
C VAL A 183 25.12 -6.04 -1.50
N GLU A 184 25.89 -6.96 -2.10
CA GLU A 184 26.45 -8.13 -1.40
C GLU A 184 27.63 -7.78 -0.46
N ALA A 185 28.19 -6.56 -0.55
CA ALA A 185 29.34 -6.15 0.26
C ALA A 185 28.95 -5.44 1.56
N GLU A 186 27.73 -4.92 1.69
CA GLU A 186 27.28 -4.21 2.91
C GLU A 186 26.48 -5.07 3.89
N GLU A 187 26.18 -6.33 3.57
CA GLU A 187 25.44 -7.24 4.47
C GLU A 187 26.37 -8.14 5.32
N ASN A 188 27.70 -7.98 5.21
CA ASN A 188 28.70 -8.86 5.84
C ASN A 188 29.66 -8.13 6.82
N GLY A 189 29.28 -6.96 7.35
CA GLY A 189 30.20 -6.07 8.07
C GLY A 189 29.76 -5.55 9.44
N GLU A 190 28.77 -6.15 10.10
CA GLU A 190 28.36 -5.71 11.45
C GLU A 190 28.11 -6.90 12.40
N GLU A 191 29.16 -7.64 12.75
CA GLU A 191 29.25 -8.34 14.05
C GLU A 191 30.71 -8.22 14.53
N GLU A 192 30.89 -8.00 15.84
CA GLU A 192 32.15 -7.87 16.62
C GLU A 192 32.66 -6.45 16.95
N GLU A 193 31.95 -5.75 17.86
CA GLU A 193 32.60 -4.93 18.91
C GLU A 193 31.75 -4.96 20.19
N GLU A 194 31.83 -6.04 20.96
CA GLU A 194 31.52 -6.04 22.40
C GLU A 194 32.43 -7.07 23.08
N GLU A 195 33.55 -6.63 23.68
CA GLU A 195 34.24 -7.21 24.85
C GLU A 195 35.69 -6.67 24.95
N SER A 196 35.92 -5.61 25.74
CA SER A 196 37.01 -5.58 26.74
C SER A 196 37.03 -4.27 27.56
N LEU A 197 36.84 -4.44 28.88
CA LEU A 197 37.06 -3.57 30.04
C LEU A 197 35.97 -2.55 30.43
#